data_AF-A0A1H9KHT7-F1
#
_entry.id   AF-A0A1H9KHT7-F1
#
_cell.length_a   1.000
_cell.length_b   1.000
_cell.length_c   1.000
_cell.angle_alpha   90.00
_cell.angle_beta   90.00
_cell.angle_gamma   90.00
#
_symmetry.space_group_name_H-M   'P 1'
#
loop_
_entity.id
_entity.type
_entity.pdbx_description
1 polymer ?
#
loop_
_entity_poly.entity_id
_entity_poly.type
_entity_poly.pdbx_seq_one_letter_code
_entity_poly.pdbx_strand_id
1 'polypeptide(L)'
;MQVTNEDTPGAVRWINEQFDCNGRFPARCALHETTNYGITLQHVKAYKEWSKTPSTCDAVNGWVHDWLSADEIAQLRGCCGKSGSGGILRSGRRQQNG
;
A
#
# COMPACT_ATOMS: atom_id res chain seq x y z
N MET A 1 -14.19 3.89 -0.73
CA MET A 1 -13.95 4.04 -2.19
C MET A 1 -13.95 2.66 -2.80
N GLN A 2 -14.33 2.54 -4.06
CA GLN A 2 -13.95 1.38 -4.86
C GLN A 2 -12.77 1.76 -5.75
N VAL A 3 -11.69 0.96 -5.72
CA VAL A 3 -10.71 0.84 -6.81
C VAL A 3 -11.50 0.52 -8.07
N THR A 4 -11.33 1.26 -9.15
CA THR A 4 -12.03 0.96 -10.40
C THR A 4 -11.24 -0.08 -11.20
N ASN A 5 -11.84 -0.67 -12.25
CA ASN A 5 -11.11 -1.57 -13.15
C ASN A 5 -9.88 -0.90 -13.79
N GLU A 6 -9.93 0.42 -14.02
CA GLU A 6 -8.82 1.20 -14.59
C GLU A 6 -7.69 1.43 -13.57
N ASP A 7 -8.05 1.59 -12.29
CA ASP A 7 -7.09 1.74 -11.19
C ASP A 7 -6.51 0.40 -10.70
N THR A 8 -7.18 -0.72 -11.00
CA THR A 8 -6.82 -2.07 -10.54
C THR A 8 -5.35 -2.42 -10.80
N PRO A 9 -4.78 -2.25 -12.02
CA PRO A 9 -3.35 -2.53 -12.23
C PRO A 9 -2.43 -1.61 -11.41
N GLY A 10 -2.80 -0.35 -11.21
CA GLY A 10 -2.06 0.59 -10.36
C GLY A 10 -2.10 0.18 -8.88
N ALA A 11 -3.26 -0.25 -8.41
CA ALA A 11 -3.45 -0.74 -7.05
C ALA A 11 -2.68 -2.03 -6.79
N VAL A 12 -2.73 -2.98 -7.72
CA VAL A 12 -1.96 -4.24 -7.65
C VAL A 12 -0.47 -3.94 -7.58
N ARG A 13 0.04 -3.02 -8.42
CA ARG A 13 1.47 -2.67 -8.40
C ARG A 13 1.86 -2.04 -7.07
N TRP A 14 1.09 -1.07 -6.59
CA TRP A 14 1.34 -0.41 -5.31
C TRP A 14 1.35 -1.39 -4.14
N ILE A 15 0.38 -2.33 -4.09
CA ILE A 15 0.30 -3.34 -3.03
C ILE A 15 1.54 -4.25 -3.04
N ASN A 16 2.00 -4.68 -4.23
CA ASN A 16 3.24 -5.46 -4.34
C ASN A 16 4.47 -4.65 -3.89
N GLU A 17 4.57 -3.38 -4.28
CA GLU A 17 5.64 -2.49 -3.84
C GLU A 17 5.64 -2.29 -2.32
N GLN A 18 4.46 -2.21 -1.68
CA GLN A 18 4.37 -2.14 -0.22
C GLN A 18 4.82 -3.43 0.46
N PHE A 19 4.47 -4.61 -0.07
CA PHE A 19 4.97 -5.87 0.47
C PHE A 19 6.50 -6.00 0.35
N ASP A 20 7.11 -5.45 -0.70
CA ASP A 20 8.57 -5.52 -0.93
C ASP A 20 9.34 -4.48 -0.11
N CYS A 21 8.88 -3.23 -0.10
CA CYS A 21 9.55 -2.11 0.57
C CYS A 21 9.22 -1.99 2.05
N ASN A 22 8.07 -2.51 2.48
CA ASN A 22 7.52 -2.26 3.79
C ASN A 22 7.15 -3.58 4.49
N GLY A 23 8.13 -4.17 5.19
CA GLY A 23 7.95 -5.43 5.94
C GLY A 23 6.90 -5.38 7.07
N ARG A 24 6.28 -4.22 7.32
CA ARG A 24 5.20 -4.00 8.30
C ARG A 24 3.83 -3.73 7.66
N PHE A 25 3.74 -3.77 6.34
CA PHE A 25 2.49 -3.62 5.62
C PHE A 25 1.68 -4.91 5.65
N PRO A 26 0.33 -4.88 5.72
CA PRO A 26 -0.54 -3.73 6.02
C PRO A 26 -0.37 -3.20 7.44
N ALA A 27 -0.64 -1.92 7.70
CA ALA A 27 -0.43 -1.25 9.00
C ALA A 27 -1.13 -1.94 10.19
N ARG A 28 -2.25 -2.63 9.93
CA ARG A 28 -2.93 -3.50 10.91
C ARG A 28 -2.01 -4.59 11.48
N CYS A 29 -1.02 -5.03 10.71
CA CYS A 29 -0.05 -6.06 11.07
C CYS A 29 1.08 -5.56 11.99
N ALA A 30 1.18 -4.24 12.24
CA ALA A 30 2.26 -3.64 13.04
C ALA A 30 1.97 -3.60 14.55
N LEU A 31 0.74 -3.90 14.98
CA LEU A 31 0.28 -3.63 16.36
C LEU A 31 0.34 -4.83 17.31
N HIS A 32 0.56 -6.05 16.81
CA HIS A 32 0.54 -7.27 17.61
C HIS A 32 1.79 -8.10 17.31
N GLU A 33 2.86 -7.86 18.06
CA GLU A 33 3.78 -8.85 18.64
C GLU A 33 5.18 -8.27 18.82
N THR A 34 5.60 -8.27 20.08
CA THR A 34 6.95 -8.05 20.62
C THR A 34 7.91 -9.19 20.25
N THR A 35 7.92 -9.62 18.99
CA THR A 35 8.92 -10.57 18.49
C THR A 35 9.88 -9.84 17.58
N ASN A 36 11.16 -9.86 17.95
CA ASN A 36 12.29 -9.20 17.32
C ASN A 36 12.57 -9.62 15.85
N TYR A 37 11.69 -10.41 15.24
CA TYR A 37 11.79 -10.87 13.85
C TYR A 37 10.80 -10.06 13.00
N GLY A 38 11.35 -9.27 12.09
CA GLY A 38 10.68 -8.16 11.37
C GLY A 38 9.50 -8.50 10.46
N ILE A 39 8.85 -9.66 10.59
CA ILE A 39 7.67 -10.06 9.81
C ILE A 39 6.66 -10.69 10.78
N THR A 40 5.49 -10.06 10.96
CA THR A 40 4.44 -10.57 11.83
C THR A 40 3.62 -11.67 11.15
N LEU A 41 3.01 -12.58 11.92
CA LEU A 41 2.11 -13.61 11.37
C LEU A 41 0.96 -13.01 10.54
N GLN A 42 0.51 -11.81 10.90
CA GLN A 42 -0.50 -11.07 10.14
C GLN A 42 0.01 -10.64 8.76
N HIS A 43 1.27 -10.21 8.64
CA HIS A 43 1.88 -9.87 7.35
C HIS A 43 1.88 -11.09 6.41
N VAL A 44 2.30 -12.26 6.92
CA VAL A 44 2.29 -13.51 6.14
C VAL A 44 0.87 -13.90 5.74
N LYS A 45 -0.11 -13.71 6.63
CA LYS A 45 -1.52 -13.99 6.34
C LYS A 45 -2.07 -13.06 5.26
N ALA A 46 -1.77 -11.76 5.36
CA ALA A 46 -2.17 -10.75 4.37
C ALA A 46 -1.60 -11.09 2.99
N TYR A 47 -0.31 -11.42 2.92
CA TYR A 47 0.36 -11.82 1.68
C TYR A 47 -0.22 -13.10 1.09
N LYS A 48 -0.50 -14.11 1.93
CA LYS A 48 -1.09 -15.37 1.48
C LYS A 48 -2.49 -15.21 0.92
N GLU A 49 -3.31 -14.34 1.51
CA GLU A 49 -4.63 -14.02 0.99
C GLU A 49 -4.50 -13.20 -0.30
N TRP A 50 -3.63 -12.19 -0.33
CA TRP A 50 -3.33 -11.40 -1.53
C TRP A 50 -2.88 -12.26 -2.71
N SER A 51 -2.00 -13.24 -2.47
CA SER A 51 -1.51 -14.17 -3.49
C SER A 51 -2.60 -15.08 -4.08
N LYS A 52 -3.74 -15.22 -3.40
CA LYS A 52 -4.91 -15.97 -3.90
C LYS A 52 -5.98 -15.04 -4.48
N THR A 53 -5.95 -13.75 -4.13
CA THR A 53 -6.91 -12.76 -4.60
C THR A 53 -6.75 -12.61 -6.11
N PRO A 54 -7.80 -12.87 -6.91
CA PRO A 54 -7.74 -12.62 -8.33
C PRO A 54 -7.57 -11.13 -8.61
N SER A 55 -6.85 -10.77 -9.67
CA SER A 55 -6.57 -9.38 -10.08
C SER A 55 -7.80 -8.63 -10.64
N THR A 56 -9.00 -9.00 -10.19
CA THR A 56 -10.27 -8.36 -10.53
C THR A 56 -10.56 -7.22 -9.56
N CYS A 57 -11.15 -6.14 -10.07
CA CYS A 57 -11.54 -4.96 -9.30
C CYS A 57 -12.27 -5.30 -7.98
N ASP A 58 -13.31 -6.15 -8.01
CA ASP A 58 -14.07 -6.51 -6.80
C ASP A 58 -13.22 -7.23 -5.76
N ALA A 59 -12.38 -8.18 -6.18
CA ALA A 59 -11.54 -8.94 -5.26
C ALA A 59 -10.42 -8.08 -4.67
N VAL A 60 -9.80 -7.20 -5.48
CA VAL A 60 -8.81 -6.23 -5.00
C VAL A 60 -9.47 -5.26 -4.03
N ASN A 61 -10.67 -4.77 -4.31
CA ASN A 61 -11.42 -3.93 -3.37
C ASN A 61 -11.73 -4.65 -2.07
N GLY A 62 -12.23 -5.88 -2.15
CA GLY A 62 -12.51 -6.69 -0.97
C GLY A 62 -11.27 -6.83 -0.10
N TRP A 63 -10.14 -7.17 -0.70
CA TRP A 63 -8.87 -7.29 0.00
C TRP A 63 -8.41 -5.95 0.60
N VAL A 64 -8.49 -4.86 -0.17
CA VAL A 64 -8.11 -3.51 0.26
C VAL A 64 -8.93 -3.08 1.48
N HIS A 65 -10.24 -3.26 1.47
CA HIS A 65 -11.08 -2.87 2.62
C HIS A 65 -10.90 -3.78 3.85
N ASP A 66 -10.59 -5.05 3.63
CA ASP A 66 -10.41 -6.01 4.71
C ASP A 66 -9.05 -5.81 5.43
N TRP A 67 -7.99 -5.54 4.65
CA TRP A 67 -6.62 -5.49 5.14
C TRP A 67 -6.07 -4.08 5.38
N LEU A 68 -6.43 -3.10 4.55
CA LEU A 68 -5.87 -1.76 4.63
C LEU A 68 -6.67 -0.87 5.58
N SER A 69 -5.94 -0.01 6.29
CA SER A 69 -6.53 1.05 7.09
C SER A 69 -7.02 2.19 6.19
N ALA A 70 -7.94 3.01 6.68
CA ALA A 70 -8.47 4.16 5.94
C ALA A 70 -7.36 5.10 5.40
N ASP A 71 -6.26 5.23 6.14
CA ASP A 71 -5.09 6.02 5.74
C ASP A 71 -4.33 5.39 4.55
N GLU A 72 -4.06 4.08 4.61
CA GLU A 72 -3.40 3.35 3.52
C GLU A 72 -4.26 3.34 2.25
N ILE A 73 -5.59 3.23 2.41
CA ILE A 73 -6.54 3.37 1.31
C ILE A 73 -6.43 4.77 0.70
N ALA A 74 -6.30 5.83 1.51
CA ALA A 74 -6.10 7.20 1.01
C ALA A 74 -4.75 7.37 0.28
N GLN A 75 -3.69 6.71 0.74
CA GLN A 75 -2.40 6.69 0.05
C GLN A 75 -2.48 5.97 -1.31
N LEU A 76 -3.15 4.81 -1.35
CA LEU A 76 -3.43 4.07 -2.58
C LEU A 76 -4.18 4.95 -3.60
N ARG A 77 -5.19 5.72 -3.15
CA ARG A 77 -5.89 6.70 -4.01
C ARG A 77 -4.93 7.74 -4.59
N GLY A 78 -4.05 8.28 -3.75
CA GLY A 78 -3.06 9.28 -4.13
C GLY A 78 -2.06 8.77 -5.16
N CYS A 79 -1.75 7.46 -5.14
CA CYS A 79 -0.88 6.82 -6.13
C CYS A 79 -1.62 6.50 -7.44
N CYS A 80 -2.84 5.97 -7.40
CA CYS A 80 -3.61 5.66 -8.61
C CYS A 80 -4.03 6.94 -9.37
N GLY A 81 -4.40 8.01 -8.65
CA GLY A 81 -4.68 9.32 -9.24
C GLY A 81 -3.45 10.07 -9.78
N LYS A 82 -2.22 9.61 -9.49
CA LYS A 82 -0.97 10.28 -9.91
C LYS A 82 -0.36 9.75 -11.21
N SER A 83 -0.94 8.72 -11.82
CA SER A 83 -0.52 8.28 -13.16
C SER A 83 -0.79 9.31 -14.27
N GLY A 84 -1.49 10.42 -13.96
CA GLY A 84 -1.76 11.51 -14.91
C GLY A 84 -0.93 12.79 -14.76
N SER A 85 -0.01 12.95 -13.80
CA SER A 85 0.75 14.21 -13.67
C SER A 85 2.11 14.02 -13.01
N GLY A 86 3.15 14.22 -13.81
CA GLY A 86 4.52 14.29 -13.37
C GLY A 86 4.74 15.29 -12.24
N GLY A 87 5.73 14.99 -11.40
CA GLY A 87 6.10 15.84 -10.28
C GLY A 87 7.27 15.28 -9.49
N ILE A 88 8.35 14.94 -10.18
CA ILE A 88 9.68 14.92 -9.57
C ILE A 88 10.01 16.38 -9.21
N LEU A 89 10.03 16.71 -7.93
CA LEU A 89 10.96 17.71 -7.37
C LEU A 89 11.43 17.13 -6.04
N ARG A 90 12.46 16.30 -6.05
CA ARG A 90 13.88 16.69 -5.91
C ARG A 90 14.08 17.74 -4.80
N SER A 91 14.80 17.28 -3.79
CA SER A 91 15.50 18.00 -2.74
C SER A 91 15.89 19.44 -3.09
N GLY A 92 15.48 20.38 -2.24
CA GLY A 92 15.96 21.76 -2.21
C GLY A 92 16.44 22.13 -0.81
N ARG A 93 17.69 21.79 -0.51
CA ARG A 93 18.47 22.37 0.60
C ARG A 93 18.55 23.88 0.35
N ARG A 94 17.96 24.71 1.21
CA ARG A 94 18.28 26.15 1.25
C ARG A 94 18.54 26.59 2.69
N GLN A 95 19.82 26.55 3.01
CA GLN A 95 20.46 27.38 4.01
C GLN A 95 20.25 28.85 3.58
N GLN A 96 19.76 29.72 4.46
CA GLN A 96 20.03 31.16 4.37
C GLN A 96 19.99 31.78 5.77
N ASN A 97 21.17 32.24 6.18
CA ASN A 97 21.39 33.22 7.24
C ASN A 97 20.61 34.51 6.96
N GLY A 98 20.16 35.15 8.03
CA GLY A 98 19.78 36.55 8.11
C GLY A 98 19.86 36.96 9.56
#